data_AF-A0A930WZI7-F1
#
_entry.id   AF-A0A930WZI7-F1
#
_cell.length_a   1.000
_cell.length_b   1.000
_cell.length_c   1.000
_cell.angle_alpha   90.00
_cell.angle_beta   90.00
_cell.angle_gamma   90.00
#
_symmetry.space_group_name_H-M   'P 1'
#
loop_
_entity.id
_entity.type
_entity.pdbx_description
1 polymer ?
#
loop_
_entity_poly.entity_id
_entity_poly.type
_entity_poly.pdbx_seq_one_letter_code
_entity_poly.pdbx_strand_id
1 'polypeptide(L)'
;MKIIRPEDLHTDDFLIERNKVRVKKELKKYRLTYENASRFTDHIGRTIDANNRLYLQVLDGMGIIHIDGKLATATTNGVIARLPADAPVPLSLIESGQYVGETFGSVWVNAGTREVYISGVPVGRRIVVDLVGFFA
;
A
#
# COMPACT_ATOMS: atom_id res chain seq x y z
N MET A 1 27.66 -7.24 34.03
CA MET A 1 27.51 -7.15 32.56
C MET A 1 26.73 -8.37 32.10
N LYS A 2 25.57 -8.21 31.47
CA LYS A 2 24.82 -9.35 30.92
C LYS A 2 25.33 -9.61 29.51
N ILE A 3 25.86 -10.80 29.25
CA ILE A 3 26.31 -11.22 27.92
C ILE A 3 25.12 -11.85 27.23
N ILE A 4 24.73 -11.31 26.06
CA ILE A 4 23.71 -11.92 25.20
C ILE A 4 24.38 -12.98 24.35
N ARG A 5 23.79 -14.17 24.33
CA ARG A 5 24.25 -15.33 23.56
C ARG A 5 23.33 -15.59 22.37
N PRO A 6 23.78 -16.34 21.35
CA PRO A 6 22.93 -16.76 20.23
C PRO A 6 21.59 -17.36 20.64
N GLU A 7 21.57 -18.18 21.69
CA GLU A 7 20.35 -18.80 22.23
C GLU A 7 19.37 -17.82 22.89
N ASP A 8 19.83 -16.61 23.23
CA ASP A 8 18.96 -15.55 23.75
C ASP A 8 18.22 -14.81 22.62
N LEU A 9 18.56 -15.05 21.35
CA LEU A 9 17.97 -14.38 20.20
C LEU A 9 16.76 -15.16 19.68
N HIS A 10 15.62 -14.47 19.57
CA HIS A 10 14.44 -15.05 18.94
C HIS A 10 14.70 -15.24 17.44
N THR A 11 14.56 -16.48 16.97
CA THR A 11 14.91 -16.84 15.59
C THR A 11 14.00 -16.20 14.56
N ASP A 12 12.84 -15.66 14.95
CA ASP A 12 11.95 -14.98 14.00
C ASP A 12 12.41 -13.55 13.70
N ASP A 13 13.14 -12.94 14.64
CA ASP A 13 13.59 -11.54 14.54
C ASP A 13 15.06 -11.43 14.12
N PHE A 14 15.87 -12.45 14.42
CA PHE A 14 17.31 -12.40 14.20
C PHE A 14 17.84 -13.63 13.47
N LEU A 15 18.96 -13.44 12.78
CA LEU A 15 19.75 -14.51 12.18
C LEU A 15 21.25 -14.23 12.38
N ILE A 16 22.05 -15.30 12.47
CA ILE A 16 23.51 -15.20 12.54
C ILE A 16 24.07 -15.57 11.18
N GLU A 17 24.75 -14.61 10.53
CA GLU A 17 25.39 -14.82 9.24
C GLU A 17 26.77 -14.17 9.25
N ARG A 18 27.80 -14.92 8.80
CA ARG A 18 29.20 -14.48 8.79
C ARG A 18 29.66 -13.98 10.17
N ASN A 19 29.34 -14.73 11.23
CA ASN A 19 29.64 -14.39 12.63
C ASN A 19 29.08 -13.05 13.11
N LYS A 20 28.01 -12.55 12.49
CA LYS A 20 27.32 -11.30 12.89
C LYS A 20 25.84 -11.57 13.11
N VAL A 21 25.27 -10.92 14.13
CA VAL A 21 23.82 -10.85 14.34
C VAL A 21 23.23 -9.88 13.33
N ARG A 22 22.16 -10.29 12.66
CA ARG A 22 21.38 -9.48 11.71
C ARG A 22 19.92 -9.57 12.07
N VAL A 23 19.17 -8.49 11.86
CA VAL A 23 17.71 -8.51 11.91
C VAL A 23 17.19 -9.21 10.65
N LYS A 24 16.23 -10.12 10.82
CA LYS A 24 15.49 -10.71 9.70
C LYS A 24 14.60 -9.63 9.10
N LYS A 25 14.82 -9.36 7.81
CA LYS A 25 14.02 -8.43 7.03
C LYS A 25 13.11 -9.24 6.10
N GLU A 26 11.81 -9.23 6.39
CA GLU A 26 10.82 -9.92 5.56
C GLU A 26 9.93 -8.90 4.86
N LEU A 27 9.85 -9.01 3.53
CA LEU A 27 8.95 -8.21 2.74
C LEU A 27 7.54 -8.81 2.83
N LYS A 28 6.65 -8.15 3.56
CA LYS A 28 5.25 -8.55 3.65
C LYS A 28 4.46 -7.91 2.52
N LYS A 29 3.61 -8.70 1.86
CA LYS A 29 2.74 -8.22 0.77
C LYS A 29 1.28 -8.48 1.11
N TYR A 30 0.46 -7.44 1.06
CA TYR A 30 -0.97 -7.48 1.35
C TYR A 30 -1.74 -7.08 0.10
N ARG A 31 -2.72 -7.90 -0.29
CA ARG A 31 -3.61 -7.59 -1.41
C ARG A 31 -4.71 -6.66 -0.93
N LEU A 32 -4.90 -5.54 -1.61
CA LEU A 32 -6.06 -4.67 -1.36
C LEU A 32 -7.28 -5.21 -2.10
N THR A 33 -8.45 -4.89 -1.57
CA THR A 33 -9.74 -5.17 -2.22
C THR A 33 -10.30 -3.90 -2.84
N TYR A 34 -10.85 -3.99 -4.05
CA TYR A 34 -11.61 -2.88 -4.62
C TYR A 34 -12.88 -2.65 -3.81
N GLU A 35 -13.21 -1.39 -3.54
CA GLU A 35 -14.47 -1.04 -2.86
C GLU A 35 -15.67 -1.33 -3.75
N ASN A 36 -15.58 -0.88 -5.01
CA ASN A 36 -16.64 -1.03 -5.99
C ASN A 36 -16.03 -0.97 -7.41
N ALA A 37 -16.15 -2.06 -8.16
CA ALA A 37 -15.63 -2.15 -9.54
C ALA A 37 -16.28 -1.15 -10.51
N SER A 38 -17.51 -0.70 -10.25
CA SER A 38 -18.17 0.36 -11.01
C SER A 38 -17.60 1.75 -10.72
N ARG A 39 -16.85 1.92 -9.63
CA ARG A 39 -16.14 3.17 -9.31
C ARG A 39 -14.71 3.14 -9.82
N PHE A 40 -13.96 2.09 -9.50
CA PHE A 40 -12.57 1.93 -9.89
C PHE A 40 -12.30 0.47 -10.25
N THR A 41 -11.66 0.26 -11.40
CA THR A 41 -11.35 -1.08 -11.92
C THR A 41 -9.90 -1.11 -12.38
N ASP A 42 -9.34 -2.30 -12.51
CA ASP A 42 -8.06 -2.47 -13.20
C ASP A 42 -8.14 -1.96 -14.64
N HIS A 43 -6.99 -1.56 -15.20
CA HIS A 43 -6.94 -1.03 -16.56
C HIS A 43 -7.39 -2.03 -17.64
N ILE A 44 -7.24 -3.33 -17.40
CA ILE A 44 -7.52 -4.40 -18.36
C ILE A 44 -9.00 -4.85 -18.28
N GLY A 45 -9.78 -4.35 -17.33
CA GLY A 45 -11.17 -4.76 -17.09
C GLY A 45 -11.29 -6.17 -16.50
N ARG A 46 -10.21 -6.67 -15.89
CA ARG A 46 -10.09 -7.95 -15.20
C ARG A 46 -9.70 -7.72 -13.74
N THR A 47 -10.70 -7.61 -12.86
CA THR A 47 -10.52 -7.44 -11.40
C THR A 47 -9.73 -8.57 -10.70
N ILE A 48 -9.41 -9.66 -11.42
CA ILE A 48 -8.63 -10.80 -10.94
C ILE A 48 -7.12 -10.50 -10.78
N ASP A 49 -6.57 -9.46 -11.42
CA ASP A 49 -5.13 -9.11 -11.37
C ASP A 49 -4.76 -8.14 -10.23
N ALA A 50 -5.67 -7.92 -9.26
CA ALA A 50 -5.42 -7.03 -8.12
C ALA A 50 -4.11 -7.35 -7.38
N ASN A 51 -3.69 -8.62 -7.35
CA ASN A 51 -2.43 -9.07 -6.74
C ASN A 51 -1.17 -8.37 -7.31
N ASN A 52 -1.22 -7.93 -8.57
CA ASN A 52 -0.09 -7.28 -9.25
C ASN A 52 -0.29 -5.78 -9.47
N ARG A 53 -1.48 -5.25 -9.19
CA ARG A 53 -1.86 -3.87 -9.52
C ARG A 53 -2.40 -3.07 -8.34
N LEU A 54 -2.75 -3.75 -7.25
CA LEU A 54 -3.38 -3.13 -6.09
C LEU A 54 -2.97 -3.88 -4.82
N TYR A 55 -1.84 -3.46 -4.26
CA TYR A 55 -1.23 -4.13 -3.11
C TYR A 55 -0.42 -3.16 -2.25
N LEU A 56 -0.23 -3.54 -0.99
CA LEU A 56 0.74 -2.95 -0.09
C LEU A 56 1.94 -3.89 0.04
N GLN A 57 3.15 -3.36 -0.07
CA GLN A 57 4.37 -4.03 0.34
C GLN A 57 4.98 -3.28 1.53
N VAL A 58 5.39 -3.99 2.58
CA VAL A 58 6.03 -3.41 3.77
C VAL A 58 7.30 -4.16 4.10
N LEU A 59 8.37 -3.42 4.35
CA LEU A 59 9.65 -3.90 4.86
C LEU A 59 10.11 -2.98 5.98
N ASP A 60 10.30 -3.52 7.18
CA ASP A 60 10.79 -2.78 8.36
C ASP A 60 9.99 -1.49 8.64
N GLY A 61 8.66 -1.54 8.53
CA GLY A 61 7.77 -0.41 8.79
C GLY A 61 7.74 0.65 7.68
N MET A 62 8.55 0.55 6.63
CA MET A 62 8.40 1.35 5.43
C MET A 62 7.58 0.57 4.41
N GLY A 63 6.61 1.22 3.77
CA GLY A 63 5.75 0.55 2.81
C GLY A 63 5.37 1.38 1.59
N ILE A 64 4.90 0.66 0.58
CA ILE A 64 4.45 1.20 -0.70
C ILE A 64 3.08 0.59 -1.00
N ILE A 65 2.05 1.44 -1.13
CA ILE A 65 0.76 1.04 -1.71
C ILE A 65 0.84 1.32 -3.21
N HIS A 66 0.91 0.25 -3.99
CA HIS A 66 0.86 0.32 -5.44
C HIS A 66 -0.59 0.32 -5.92
N ILE A 67 -0.95 1.29 -6.76
CA ILE A 67 -2.30 1.48 -7.30
C ILE A 67 -2.21 1.66 -8.81
N ASP A 68 -2.71 0.69 -9.56
CA ASP A 68 -2.84 0.71 -11.01
C ASP A 68 -4.28 0.39 -11.42
N GLY A 69 -4.97 1.38 -11.96
CA GLY A 69 -6.33 1.20 -12.43
C GLY A 69 -6.91 2.44 -13.10
N LYS A 70 -8.21 2.39 -13.36
CA LYS A 70 -8.96 3.41 -14.09
C LYS A 70 -10.20 3.78 -13.29
N LEU A 71 -10.45 5.08 -13.16
CA LEU A 71 -11.71 5.57 -12.61
C LEU A 71 -12.83 5.33 -13.63
N ALA A 72 -13.86 4.62 -13.22
CA ALA A 72 -15.04 4.28 -14.04
C ALA A 72 -16.20 5.26 -13.82
N THR A 73 -16.32 5.81 -12.62
CA THR A 73 -17.36 6.81 -12.27
C THR A 73 -16.73 7.97 -11.50
N ALA A 74 -17.12 9.21 -11.85
CA ALA A 74 -16.63 10.41 -11.19
C ALA A 74 -16.95 10.37 -9.68
N THR A 75 -16.01 10.83 -8.85
CA THR A 75 -16.19 10.79 -7.40
C THR A 75 -15.38 11.89 -6.72
N THR A 76 -15.87 12.33 -5.57
CA THR A 76 -15.19 13.28 -4.68
C THR A 76 -15.07 12.59 -3.33
N ASN A 77 -13.83 12.49 -2.82
CA ASN A 77 -13.52 11.74 -1.60
C ASN A 77 -14.04 10.29 -1.63
N GLY A 78 -13.98 9.66 -2.80
CA GLY A 78 -14.48 8.31 -3.00
C GLY A 78 -13.47 7.25 -2.57
N VAL A 79 -13.91 6.24 -1.83
CA VAL A 79 -13.06 5.07 -1.51
C VAL A 79 -12.97 4.16 -2.74
N ILE A 80 -11.77 3.88 -3.23
CA ILE A 80 -11.53 2.99 -4.38
C ILE A 80 -11.09 1.59 -3.99
N ALA A 81 -10.44 1.48 -2.83
CA ALA A 81 -9.89 0.23 -2.35
C ALA A 81 -9.73 0.23 -0.83
N ARG A 82 -9.53 -0.95 -0.25
CA ARG A 82 -9.26 -1.14 1.17
C ARG A 82 -8.08 -2.07 1.40
N LEU A 83 -7.23 -1.72 2.35
CA LEU A 83 -6.26 -2.63 2.97
C LEU A 83 -7.01 -3.73 3.72
N PRO A 84 -6.51 -4.98 3.73
CA PRO A 84 -7.12 -6.06 4.49
C PRO A 84 -6.95 -5.80 6.00
N ALA A 85 -7.75 -6.50 6.81
CA ALA A 85 -7.80 -6.26 8.26
C ALA A 85 -6.46 -6.53 8.97
N ASP A 86 -5.68 -7.49 8.47
CA ASP A 86 -4.37 -7.90 8.97
C ASP A 86 -3.20 -7.07 8.43
N ALA A 87 -3.44 -6.17 7.47
CA ALA A 87 -2.41 -5.25 7.02
C ALA A 87 -2.16 -4.15 8.07
N PRO A 88 -0.90 -3.69 8.20
CA PRO A 88 -0.57 -2.52 9.00
C PRO A 88 -1.16 -1.26 8.33
N VAL A 89 -1.36 -0.22 9.13
CA VAL A 89 -1.95 1.06 8.67
C VAL A 89 -0.89 2.15 8.63
N PRO A 90 -1.04 3.16 7.75
CA PRO A 90 -0.06 4.24 7.69
C PRO A 90 -0.08 5.07 8.97
N LEU A 91 1.09 5.50 9.44
CA LEU A 91 1.27 6.31 10.64
C LEU A 91 0.94 7.79 10.42
N SER A 92 0.91 8.24 9.16
CA SER A 92 0.58 9.60 8.75
C SER A 92 -0.30 9.57 7.50
N LEU A 93 -0.85 10.73 7.11
CA LEU A 93 -1.40 10.88 5.77
C LEU A 93 -0.32 10.52 4.75
N ILE A 94 -0.69 9.68 3.78
CA ILE A 94 0.10 9.43 2.57
C ILE A 94 -0.76 9.81 1.38
N GLU A 95 -0.25 10.69 0.54
CA GLU A 95 -1.01 11.28 -0.56
C GLU A 95 -0.10 11.49 -1.76
N SER A 96 -0.68 11.32 -2.94
CA SER A 96 -0.06 11.68 -4.18
C SER A 96 -1.03 12.49 -5.03
N GLY A 97 -0.65 13.75 -5.27
CA GLY A 97 -1.31 14.62 -6.24
C GLY A 97 -0.87 14.27 -7.66
N GLN A 98 -1.84 14.25 -8.58
CA GLN A 98 -1.67 13.85 -9.96
C GLN A 98 -2.33 14.88 -10.88
N TYR A 99 -1.60 15.32 -11.91
CA TYR A 99 -2.18 16.10 -13.00
C TYR A 99 -2.46 15.18 -14.19
N VAL A 100 -3.72 15.13 -14.61
CA VAL A 100 -4.16 14.38 -15.79
C VAL A 100 -4.61 15.39 -16.83
N GLY A 101 -3.69 15.77 -17.72
CA GLY A 101 -3.86 16.97 -18.53
C GLY A 101 -3.83 18.21 -17.63
N GLU A 102 -4.86 19.05 -17.72
CA GLU A 102 -4.99 20.28 -16.91
C GLU A 102 -5.79 20.06 -15.61
N THR A 103 -6.31 18.85 -15.38
CA THR A 103 -7.10 18.54 -14.18
C THR A 103 -6.21 17.98 -13.08
N PHE A 104 -6.29 18.59 -11.90
CA PHE A 104 -5.68 18.06 -10.68
C PHE A 104 -6.61 17.03 -10.01
N GLY A 105 -6.04 15.90 -9.60
CA GLY A 105 -6.65 14.95 -8.69
C GLY A 105 -5.65 14.44 -7.68
N SER A 106 -6.12 13.70 -6.69
CA SER A 106 -5.24 13.06 -5.71
C SER A 106 -5.77 11.69 -5.30
N VAL A 107 -4.84 10.87 -4.83
CA VAL A 107 -5.09 9.55 -4.23
C VAL A 107 -4.39 9.53 -2.88
N TRP A 108 -5.08 9.10 -1.83
CA TRP A 108 -4.52 9.14 -0.47
C TRP A 108 -5.05 8.04 0.46
N VAL A 109 -4.36 7.86 1.58
CA VAL A 109 -4.82 7.08 2.74
C VAL A 109 -4.57 7.91 3.99
N ASN A 110 -5.59 8.05 4.83
CA ASN A 110 -5.47 8.78 6.10
C ASN A 110 -4.70 7.94 7.13
N ALA A 111 -4.02 8.62 8.06
CA ALA A 111 -3.35 7.96 9.19
C ALA A 111 -4.31 7.04 9.95
N GLY A 112 -3.87 5.81 10.26
CA GLY A 112 -4.64 4.83 11.02
C GLY A 112 -5.84 4.20 10.30
N THR A 113 -6.06 4.53 9.02
CA THR A 113 -7.19 4.03 8.23
C THR A 113 -6.76 2.97 7.22
N ARG A 114 -7.74 2.29 6.61
CA ARG A 114 -7.49 1.24 5.59
C ARG A 114 -8.04 1.62 4.23
N GLU A 115 -8.75 2.73 4.13
CA GLU A 115 -9.41 3.24 2.94
C GLU A 115 -8.44 4.01 2.05
N VAL A 116 -8.36 3.58 0.79
CA VAL A 116 -7.72 4.34 -0.28
C VAL A 116 -8.76 5.24 -0.92
N TYR A 117 -8.56 6.54 -0.79
CA TYR A 117 -9.43 7.58 -1.33
C TYR A 117 -8.91 8.11 -2.66
N ILE A 118 -9.82 8.64 -3.47
CA ILE A 118 -9.52 9.38 -4.70
C ILE A 118 -10.44 10.60 -4.83
N SER A 119 -9.93 11.66 -5.45
CA SER A 119 -10.71 12.83 -5.84
C SER A 119 -10.10 13.48 -7.08
N GLY A 120 -10.92 14.14 -7.90
CA GLY A 120 -10.48 14.98 -9.02
C GLY A 120 -9.90 14.27 -10.25
N VAL A 121 -9.60 12.96 -10.18
CA VAL A 121 -9.11 12.21 -11.35
C VAL A 121 -10.23 12.06 -12.40
N PRO A 122 -9.99 12.41 -13.69
CA PRO A 122 -11.02 12.28 -14.72
C PRO A 122 -11.42 10.82 -15.00
N VAL A 123 -12.72 10.61 -15.29
CA VAL A 123 -13.24 9.29 -15.69
C VAL A 123 -12.57 8.79 -16.96
N GLY A 124 -12.31 7.48 -17.00
CA GLY A 124 -11.71 6.82 -18.16
C GLY A 124 -10.19 6.97 -18.25
N ARG A 125 -9.54 7.67 -17.32
CA ARG A 125 -8.09 7.82 -17.28
C ARG A 125 -7.46 6.79 -16.34
N ARG A 126 -6.39 6.15 -16.81
CA ARG A 126 -5.59 5.22 -16.02
C ARG A 126 -4.64 6.02 -15.14
N ILE A 127 -4.54 5.65 -13.88
CA ILE A 127 -3.50 6.10 -12.95
C ILE A 127 -2.64 4.92 -12.53
N VAL A 128 -1.34 5.16 -12.40
CA VAL A 128 -0.37 4.24 -11.81
C VAL A 128 0.43 5.05 -10.81
N VAL A 129 0.21 4.79 -9.52
CA VAL A 129 0.77 5.60 -8.44
C VAL A 129 1.20 4.72 -7.28
N ASP A 130 2.32 5.10 -6.67
CA ASP A 130 2.84 4.49 -5.45
C ASP A 130 2.68 5.49 -4.30
N LEU A 131 1.93 5.11 -3.27
CA LEU A 131 1.86 5.86 -2.01
C LEU A 131 2.90 5.29 -1.04
N VAL A 132 3.92 6.07 -0.74
CA VAL A 132 5.02 5.67 0.15
C VAL A 132 4.76 6.20 1.55
N GLY A 133 4.96 5.37 2.57
CA GLY A 133 4.71 5.74 3.96
C GLY A 133 5.41 4.87 4.98
N PHE A 134 5.24 5.26 6.24
CA PHE A 134 5.55 4.42 7.39
C PHE A 134 4.28 3.75 7.92
N PHE A 135 4.38 2.48 8.29
CA PHE A 135 3.26 1.59 8.63
C PHE A 135 3.54 0.86 9.95
N ALA A 136 2.49 0.64 10.74
CA ALA A 136 2.51 -0.16 11.97
C ALA A 136 1.22 -0.97 12.15
#